data_AF-A0A0R3PNQ8-F1
#
_entry.id   AF-A0A0R3PNQ8-F1
#
_cell.length_a   1.000
_cell.length_b   1.000
_cell.length_c   1.000
_cell.angle_alpha   90.00
_cell.angle_beta   90.00
_cell.angle_gamma   90.00
#
_symmetry.space_group_name_H-M   'P 1'
#
loop_
_entity.id
_entity.type
_entity.pdbx_description
1 polymer ?
#
loop_
_entity_poly.entity_id
_entity_poly.type
_entity_poly.pdbx_seq_one_letter_code
_entity_poly.pdbx_strand_id
1 'polypeptide(L)'
;MTPVRVVLLLALTSSILNASANVGITCLMCKTGLARINAIVQSNPGLMAQMGDTVSQGCDQIPDELQRKACRATLDDHFPLFLQKQWGTSPEDFCKSMRYC
;
A
#
# COMPACT_ATOMS: atom_id res chain seq x y z
N MET A 1 -2.84 -11.43 54.72
CA MET A 1 -3.09 -10.19 53.95
C MET A 1 -2.06 -10.10 52.82
N THR A 2 -2.28 -10.82 51.71
CA THR A 2 -1.32 -10.94 50.59
C THR A 2 -1.93 -11.14 49.18
N PRO A 3 -3.26 -11.19 48.91
CA PRO A 3 -3.72 -11.51 47.56
C PRO A 3 -3.70 -10.32 46.59
N VAL A 4 -3.82 -9.08 47.10
CA VAL A 4 -4.03 -7.89 46.25
C VAL A 4 -2.80 -7.52 45.42
N ARG A 5 -1.59 -7.68 45.98
CA ARG A 5 -0.33 -7.37 45.27
C ARG A 5 -0.02 -8.35 44.14
N VAL A 6 -0.41 -9.62 44.30
CA VAL A 6 -0.21 -10.66 43.27
C VAL A 6 -1.18 -10.45 42.11
N VAL A 7 -2.43 -10.08 42.39
CA VAL A 7 -3.43 -9.76 41.35
C VAL A 7 -3.02 -8.52 40.54
N LEU A 8 -2.46 -7.50 41.18
CA LEU A 8 -2.01 -6.28 40.49
C LEU A 8 -0.81 -6.55 39.55
N LEU A 9 0.13 -7.40 39.97
CA LEU A 9 1.29 -7.79 39.17
C LEU A 9 0.88 -8.68 37.97
N LEU A 10 -0.11 -9.57 38.15
CA LEU A 10 -0.66 -10.39 37.07
C LEU A 10 -1.48 -9.56 36.06
N ALA A 11 -2.11 -8.45 36.49
CA ALA A 11 -2.85 -7.56 35.59
C ALA A 11 -1.92 -6.74 34.68
N LEU A 12 -0.73 -6.36 35.16
CA LEU A 12 0.26 -5.60 34.39
C LEU A 12 0.96 -6.44 33.30
N THR A 13 1.02 -7.77 33.46
CA THR A 13 1.61 -8.68 32.47
C THR A 13 0.66 -9.07 31.34
N SER A 14 -0.65 -8.79 31.46
CA SER A 14 -1.68 -9.22 30.51
C SER A 14 -1.82 -8.31 29.28
N SER A 15 -1.10 -7.19 29.21
CA SER A 15 -1.24 -6.20 28.11
C SER A 15 -0.46 -6.55 26.84
N ILE A 16 0.24 -7.69 26.79
CA ILE A 16 1.05 -8.08 25.63
C ILE A 16 0.42 -9.25 24.87
N LEU A 17 -0.87 -9.16 24.50
CA LEU A 17 -1.41 -10.00 23.43
C LEU A 17 -2.73 -9.46 22.90
N ASN A 18 -2.67 -8.55 21.93
CA ASN A 18 -3.80 -8.28 21.04
C ASN A 18 -3.29 -7.89 19.64
N ALA A 19 -2.71 -8.88 18.95
CA ALA A 19 -2.28 -8.74 17.56
C ALA A 19 -3.44 -8.97 16.55
N SER A 20 -4.65 -9.32 16.99
CA SER A 20 -5.74 -9.73 16.09
C SER A 20 -6.86 -8.70 15.87
N ALA A 21 -7.04 -7.71 16.75
CA ALA A 21 -8.09 -6.68 16.59
C ALA A 21 -7.69 -5.57 15.59
N ASN A 22 -6.38 -5.34 15.41
CA ASN A 22 -5.88 -4.29 14.51
C ASN A 22 -5.98 -4.66 13.03
N VAL A 23 -5.92 -5.96 12.67
CA VAL A 23 -5.91 -6.40 11.27
C VAL A 23 -7.18 -5.97 10.52
N GLY A 24 -8.36 -6.07 11.16
CA GLY A 24 -9.61 -5.62 10.55
C GLY A 24 -9.66 -4.10 10.34
N ILE A 25 -9.12 -3.33 11.27
CA ILE A 25 -9.07 -1.86 11.19
C ILE A 25 -8.05 -1.42 10.13
N THR A 26 -6.86 -2.02 10.10
CA THR A 26 -5.83 -1.72 9.10
C THR A 26 -6.28 -2.08 7.69
N CYS A 27 -6.99 -3.19 7.54
CA CYS A 27 -7.53 -3.63 6.24
C CYS A 27 -8.57 -2.65 5.71
N LEU A 28 -9.52 -2.24 6.56
CA LEU A 28 -10.52 -1.23 6.20
C LEU A 28 -9.86 0.09 5.79
N MET A 29 -8.91 0.58 6.59
CA MET A 29 -8.22 1.84 6.30
C MET A 29 -7.41 1.78 5.00
N CYS A 30 -6.74 0.66 4.72
CA CYS A 30 -6.04 0.45 3.45
C CYS A 30 -7.01 0.54 2.27
N LYS A 31 -8.15 -0.16 2.34
CA LYS A 31 -9.16 -0.18 1.27
C LYS A 31 -9.79 1.20 1.06
N THR A 32 -10.14 1.89 2.13
CA THR A 32 -10.68 3.26 2.07
C THR A 32 -9.66 4.25 1.51
N GLY A 33 -8.39 4.13 1.91
CA GLY A 33 -7.29 4.93 1.38
C GLY A 33 -7.10 4.72 -0.11
N LEU A 34 -7.09 3.46 -0.56
CA LEU A 34 -6.97 3.12 -1.98
C LEU A 34 -8.13 3.67 -2.81
N ALA A 35 -9.36 3.57 -2.32
CA ALA A 35 -10.53 4.16 -2.98
C ALA A 35 -10.40 5.68 -3.13
N ARG A 36 -9.86 6.35 -2.11
CA ARG A 36 -9.62 7.81 -2.15
C ARG A 36 -8.54 8.19 -3.15
N ILE A 37 -7.43 7.47 -3.18
CA ILE A 37 -6.35 7.67 -4.16
C ILE A 37 -6.91 7.54 -5.57
N ASN A 38 -7.67 6.46 -5.82
CA ASN A 38 -8.28 6.23 -7.13
C ASN A 38 -9.22 7.38 -7.55
N ALA A 39 -10.05 7.88 -6.62
CA ALA A 39 -10.93 9.01 -6.88
C ALA A 39 -10.18 10.32 -7.19
N ILE A 40 -9.09 10.60 -6.45
CA ILE A 40 -8.23 11.77 -6.70
C ILE A 40 -7.63 11.66 -8.10
N VAL A 41 -7.12 10.49 -8.45
CA VAL A 41 -6.45 10.27 -9.72
C VAL A 41 -7.40 10.38 -10.90
N GLN A 42 -8.61 9.82 -10.79
CA GLN A 42 -9.64 9.95 -11.83
C GLN A 42 -10.16 11.39 -11.99
N SER A 43 -10.18 12.17 -10.91
CA SER A 43 -10.64 13.57 -10.93
C SER A 43 -9.56 14.56 -11.38
N ASN A 44 -8.31 14.12 -11.52
CA ASN A 44 -7.18 14.98 -11.88
C ASN A 44 -6.44 14.42 -13.11
N PRO A 45 -6.84 14.78 -14.34
CA PRO A 45 -6.25 14.22 -15.56
C PRO A 45 -4.75 14.49 -15.69
N GLY A 46 -4.25 15.63 -15.18
CA GLY A 46 -2.83 15.94 -15.17
C GLY A 46 -2.02 15.12 -14.15
N LEU A 47 -2.65 14.62 -13.09
CA LEU A 47 -1.97 13.84 -12.05
C LEU A 47 -1.51 12.48 -12.58
N MET A 48 -2.28 11.87 -13.47
CA MET A 48 -1.89 10.62 -14.14
C MET A 48 -0.60 10.77 -14.95
N ALA A 49 -0.47 11.86 -15.70
CA ALA A 49 0.75 12.16 -16.45
C ALA A 49 1.95 12.37 -15.51
N GLN A 50 1.77 13.18 -14.45
CA GLN A 50 2.84 13.44 -13.47
C GLN A 50 3.30 12.18 -12.73
N MET A 51 2.36 11.30 -12.39
CA MET A 51 2.70 10.00 -11.82
C MET A 51 3.49 9.15 -12.82
N GLY A 52 3.15 9.22 -14.11
CA GLY A 52 3.84 8.52 -15.19
C GLY A 52 5.29 8.94 -15.33
N ASP A 53 5.50 10.26 -15.40
CA ASP A 53 6.84 10.87 -15.44
C ASP A 53 7.69 10.51 -14.22
N THR A 54 7.05 10.42 -13.05
CA THR A 54 7.73 10.05 -11.81
C THR A 54 8.13 8.57 -11.80
N VAL A 55 7.22 7.68 -12.22
CA VAL A 55 7.50 6.24 -12.25
C VAL A 55 8.50 5.89 -13.35
N SER A 56 8.48 6.60 -14.49
CA SER A 56 9.44 6.38 -15.58
C SER A 56 10.87 6.76 -15.23
N GLN A 57 11.08 7.68 -14.27
CA GLN A 57 12.41 7.93 -13.68
C GLN A 57 12.95 6.71 -12.93
N GLY A 58 12.08 5.84 -12.41
CA GLY A 58 12.49 4.57 -11.81
C GLY A 58 13.27 3.68 -12.76
N CYS A 59 13.01 3.77 -14.07
CA CYS A 59 13.76 3.05 -15.10
C CYS A 59 15.24 3.43 -15.15
N ASP A 60 15.64 4.60 -14.65
CA ASP A 60 17.04 5.04 -14.67
C ASP A 60 17.95 4.20 -13.77
N GLN A 61 17.34 3.42 -12.87
CA GLN A 61 18.05 2.45 -12.05
C GLN A 61 18.45 1.18 -12.83
N ILE A 62 17.90 0.97 -14.03
CA ILE A 62 18.23 -0.18 -14.88
C ILE A 62 19.60 0.07 -15.53
N PRO A 63 20.63 -0.75 -15.25
CA PRO A 63 21.97 -0.51 -15.78
C PRO A 63 22.05 -0.69 -17.31
N ASP A 64 21.36 -1.71 -17.82
CA ASP A 64 21.31 -2.04 -19.23
C ASP A 64 20.54 -0.96 -20.02
N GLU A 65 21.19 -0.40 -21.03
CA GLU A 65 20.64 0.73 -21.79
C GLU A 65 19.39 0.35 -22.59
N LEU A 66 19.38 -0.83 -23.21
CA LEU A 66 18.27 -1.29 -24.02
C LEU A 66 17.03 -1.51 -23.16
N GLN A 67 17.19 -2.17 -22.00
CA GLN A 67 16.11 -2.38 -21.03
C GLN A 67 15.63 -1.07 -20.40
N ARG A 68 16.53 -0.14 -20.08
CA ARG A 68 16.16 1.19 -19.57
C ARG A 68 15.28 1.95 -20.57
N LYS A 69 15.67 1.95 -21.85
CA LYS A 69 14.89 2.58 -22.93
C LYS A 69 13.53 1.90 -23.12
N ALA A 70 13.49 0.57 -23.10
CA ALA A 70 12.25 -0.19 -23.21
C ALA A 70 11.31 0.06 -22.02
N CYS A 71 11.85 0.15 -20.80
CA CYS A 71 11.10 0.49 -19.60
C CYS A 71 10.45 1.86 -19.70
N ARG A 72 11.22 2.89 -20.10
CA ARG A 72 10.71 4.25 -20.31
C ARG A 72 9.60 4.29 -21.35
N ALA A 73 9.85 3.73 -22.53
CA ALA A 73 8.85 3.69 -23.61
C ALA A 73 7.57 2.96 -23.19
N THR A 74 7.70 1.85 -22.47
CA THR A 74 6.54 1.09 -21.98
C THR A 74 5.72 1.91 -20.99
N LEU A 75 6.37 2.57 -20.04
CA LEU A 75 5.67 3.40 -19.07
C LEU A 75 5.07 4.64 -19.72
N ASP A 76 5.80 5.36 -20.55
CA ASP A 76 5.30 6.59 -21.19
C ASP A 76 4.04 6.32 -22.05
N ASP A 77 4.04 5.23 -22.81
CA ASP A 77 2.92 4.89 -23.71
C ASP A 77 1.77 4.17 -22.99
N HIS A 78 2.04 3.47 -21.88
CA HIS A 78 1.08 2.56 -21.25
C HIS A 78 0.91 2.78 -19.74
N PHE A 79 1.32 3.94 -19.22
CA PHE A 79 1.22 4.23 -17.79
C PHE A 79 -0.18 4.01 -17.20
N PRO A 80 -1.28 4.44 -17.86
CA PRO A 80 -2.62 4.19 -17.34
C PRO A 80 -2.95 2.70 -17.22
N LEU A 81 -2.48 1.88 -18.17
CA LEU A 81 -2.66 0.43 -18.15
C LEU A 81 -1.78 -0.24 -17.10
N PHE A 82 -0.55 0.23 -16.92
CA PHE A 82 0.34 -0.21 -15.85
C PHE A 82 -0.31 0.02 -14.48
N LEU A 83 -0.85 1.23 -14.26
CA LEU A 83 -1.57 1.57 -13.05
C LEU A 83 -2.84 0.77 -12.86
N GLN A 84 -3.61 0.57 -13.91
CA GLN A 84 -4.79 -0.28 -13.86
C GLN A 84 -4.42 -1.73 -13.49
N LYS A 85 -3.30 -2.28 -13.95
CA LYS A 85 -2.85 -3.62 -13.51
C LYS A 85 -2.36 -3.62 -12.06
N GLN A 86 -1.64 -2.59 -11.65
CA GLN A 86 -1.09 -2.50 -10.30
C GLN A 86 -2.19 -2.26 -9.24
N TRP A 87 -3.23 -1.51 -9.58
CA TRP A 87 -4.39 -1.22 -8.72
C TRP A 87 -5.60 -2.11 -8.98
N GLY A 88 -5.63 -2.83 -10.11
CA GLY A 88 -6.76 -3.65 -10.56
C GLY A 88 -6.79 -5.05 -9.99
N THR A 89 -5.80 -5.45 -9.20
CA THR A 89 -6.04 -6.45 -8.16
C THR A 89 -7.14 -5.91 -7.25
N SER A 90 -8.10 -6.71 -6.82
CA SER A 90 -9.19 -6.18 -5.98
C SER A 90 -8.61 -5.38 -4.79
N PRO A 91 -9.28 -4.33 -4.27
CA PRO A 91 -8.76 -3.59 -3.13
C PRO A 91 -8.37 -4.48 -1.94
N GLU A 92 -9.04 -5.62 -1.82
CA GLU A 92 -8.70 -6.69 -0.90
C GLU A 92 -7.31 -7.30 -1.20
N ASP A 93 -7.06 -7.74 -2.43
CA ASP A 93 -5.81 -8.38 -2.83
C ASP A 93 -4.62 -7.42 -2.74
N PHE A 94 -4.81 -6.16 -3.13
CA PHE A 94 -3.80 -5.11 -2.97
C PHE A 94 -3.43 -4.96 -1.48
N CYS A 95 -4.43 -4.79 -0.62
CA CYS A 95 -4.19 -4.63 0.81
C CYS A 95 -3.63 -5.90 1.49
N LYS A 96 -3.96 -7.10 0.98
CA LYS A 96 -3.33 -8.37 1.38
C LYS A 96 -1.85 -8.43 1.02
N SER A 97 -1.50 -8.03 -0.21
CA SER A 97 -0.11 -8.00 -0.67
C SER A 97 0.76 -7.08 0.20
N MET A 98 0.16 -6.01 0.72
CA MET A 98 0.79 -5.02 1.59
C MET A 98 0.73 -5.40 3.08
N ARG A 99 0.18 -6.57 3.43
CA ARG A 99 0.02 -7.08 4.81
C ARG A 99 -0.88 -6.20 5.70
N TYR A 100 -1.77 -5.40 5.10
CA TYR A 100 -2.79 -4.64 5.83
C TYR A 100 -4.09 -5.41 5.99
N CYS A 101 -4.32 -6.33 5.06
CA CYS A 101 -5.19 -7.51 5.14
C CYS A 101 -4.28 -8.75 5.01
#